data_AF-A0A530L6N9-F1
#
_entry.id   AF-A0A530L6N9-F1
#
_cell.length_a   1.000
_cell.length_b   1.000
_cell.length_c   1.000
_cell.angle_alpha   90.00
_cell.angle_beta   90.00
_cell.angle_gamma   90.00
#
_symmetry.space_group_name_H-M   'P 1'
#
loop_
_entity.id
_entity.type
_entity.pdbx_description
1 polymer ?
#
loop_
_entity_poly.entity_id
_entity_poly.type
_entity_poly.pdbx_seq_one_letter_code
_entity_poly.pdbx_strand_id
1 'polypeptide(L)' 'LVVVLLVPLVIGIGYSLRKFSAFKSEYVGLGQYQAMLSDPVLGQALVNTLWWTAASLFFQFFLGLGLALLL' A
#
# COMPACT_ATOMS: atom_id res chain seq x y z
N LEU A 1 -17.82 -16.31 -2.50
CA LEU A 1 -17.30 -14.92 -2.53
C LEU A 1 -16.54 -14.56 -1.26
N VAL A 2 -17.17 -14.58 -0.08
CA VAL A 2 -16.50 -14.20 1.20
C VAL A 2 -15.21 -14.99 1.45
N VAL A 3 -15.22 -16.32 1.27
CA VAL A 3 -14.02 -17.17 1.47
C VAL A 3 -12.88 -16.79 0.52
N VAL A 4 -13.18 -16.45 -0.73
CA VAL A 4 -12.18 -16.08 -1.75
C VAL A 4 -11.50 -14.75 -1.40
N LEU A 5 -12.20 -13.85 -0.70
CA LEU A 5 -11.64 -12.58 -0.25
C LEU A 5 -10.88 -12.72 1.08
N LEU A 6 -11.43 -13.45 2.05
CA LEU A 6 -10.88 -13.50 3.40
C LEU A 6 -9.65 -14.39 3.53
N VAL A 7 -9.60 -15.52 2.81
CA VAL A 7 -8.46 -16.45 2.89
C VAL A 7 -7.13 -15.79 2.55
N PRO A 8 -6.95 -15.12 1.38
CA PRO A 8 -5.68 -14.46 1.08
C PRO A 8 -5.38 -13.29 2.02
N LEU A 9 -6.39 -12.60 2.53
CA LEU A 9 -6.22 -11.52 3.51
C LEU A 9 -5.63 -12.03 4.82
N VAL A 10 -6.21 -13.09 5.40
CA VAL A 10 -5.72 -13.69 6.65
C VAL A 10 -4.31 -14.25 6.49
N ILE A 11 -4.03 -14.91 5.36
CA ILE A 11 -2.69 -15.41 5.05
C ILE A 11 -1.69 -14.26 4.91
N GLY A 12 -2.05 -13.19 4.20
CA GLY A 12 -1.19 -12.01 4.03
C GLY A 12 -0.86 -11.32 5.35
N ILE A 13 -1.85 -11.18 6.25
CA ILE A 13 -1.63 -10.67 7.61
C ILE A 13 -0.75 -11.62 8.42
N GLY A 14 -0.92 -12.94 8.28
CA GLY A 14 -0.04 -13.92 8.92
C GLY A 14 1.41 -13.81 8.43
N TYR A 15 1.61 -13.48 7.15
CA TYR A 15 2.93 -13.29 6.55
C TYR A 15 3.59 -11.98 6.97
N SER A 16 2.85 -10.90 7.20
CA SER A 16 3.44 -9.63 7.65
C SER A 16 4.07 -9.71 9.05
N LEU A 17 3.65 -10.69 9.86
CA LEU A 17 4.23 -11.00 11.18
C LEU A 17 5.47 -11.90 11.12
N ARG A 18 5.87 -12.32 9.92
CA ARG A 18 6.98 -13.24 9.68
C ARG A 18 8.07 -12.56 8.86
N LYS A 19 9.32 -12.92 9.14
CA LYS A 19 10.48 -12.57 8.31
C LYS A 19 10.79 -13.76 7.41
N PHE A 20 10.77 -13.54 6.10
CA PHE A 20 11.14 -14.53 5.11
C PHE A 20 12.53 -14.22 4.54
N SER A 21 13.32 -15.26 4.35
CA SER A 21 14.55 -15.26 3.57
C SER A 21 14.50 -16.43 2.58
N ALA A 22 15.46 -16.51 1.66
CA ALA A 22 15.51 -17.55 0.64
C ALA A 22 15.42 -19.00 1.18
N PHE A 23 15.80 -19.21 2.46
CA PHE A 23 15.87 -20.54 3.06
C PHE A 23 15.13 -20.69 4.40
N LYS A 24 14.61 -19.60 4.97
CA LYS A 24 14.02 -19.61 6.32
C LYS A 24 12.83 -18.67 6.43
N SER A 25 11.81 -19.12 7.17
CA SER A 25 10.70 -18.29 7.66
C SER A 25 10.72 -18.29 9.17
N GLU A 26 10.74 -17.10 9.77
CA GLU A 26 10.76 -16.91 11.21
C GLU A 26 9.58 -16.03 11.63
N TYR A 27 8.88 -16.41 12.70
CA TYR A 27 7.85 -15.55 13.28
C TYR A 27 8.51 -14.48 14.16
N VAL A 28 8.36 -13.22 13.78
CA VAL A 28 9.01 -12.08 14.45
C VAL A 28 7.99 -11.09 15.04
N GLY A 29 6.70 -11.44 15.02
CA GLY A 29 5.62 -10.58 15.50
C GLY A 29 5.66 -9.21 14.80
N LEU A 30 5.71 -8.14 15.59
CA LEU A 30 5.75 -6.76 15.06
C LEU A 30 7.16 -6.29 14.64
N GLY A 31 8.18 -7.14 14.72
CA GLY A 31 9.56 -6.76 14.39
C GLY A 31 9.73 -6.29 12.94
N GLN A 32 8.99 -6.87 11.97
CA GLN A 32 8.98 -6.38 10.59
C GLN A 32 8.43 -4.96 10.48
N TYR A 33 7.34 -4.67 11.18
CA TYR A 33 6.71 -3.34 11.17
C TYR A 33 7.62 -2.28 11.78
N GLN A 34 8.30 -2.59 12.88
CA GLN A 34 9.26 -1.67 13.51
C GLN A 34 10.42 -1.34 12.55
N ALA A 35 10.97 -2.35 11.88
CA ALA A 35 12.03 -2.16 10.88
C ALA A 35 11.54 -1.31 9.70
N MET A 36 10.35 -1.60 9.16
CA MET A 36 9.75 -0.88 8.04
C MET A 36 9.42 0.59 8.40
N LEU A 37 8.88 0.85 9.58
CA LEU A 37 8.53 2.21 10.03
C LEU A 37 9.77 3.05 10.35
N SER A 38 10.90 2.40 10.65
CA SER A 38 12.18 3.08 10.86
C SER A 38 12.94 3.33 9.54
N ASP A 39 12.43 2.83 8.41
CA ASP A 39 13.05 2.99 7.10
C ASP A 39 12.67 4.34 6.48
N PRO A 40 13.63 5.27 6.24
CA PRO A 40 13.34 6.55 5.61
C PRO A 40 12.79 6.41 4.19
N VAL A 41 13.06 5.31 3.49
CA VAL A 41 12.54 5.05 2.14
C VAL A 41 11.03 4.90 2.17
N LEU A 42 10.45 4.30 3.21
CA LEU A 42 8.99 4.21 3.35
C LEU A 42 8.36 5.61 3.39
N GLY A 43 8.90 6.50 4.22
CA GLY A 43 8.39 7.87 4.35
C GLY A 43 8.43 8.62 3.02
N GLN A 44 9.55 8.53 2.31
CA GLN A 44 9.68 9.16 0.99
C GLN A 44 8.72 8.55 -0.04
N ALA A 45 8.58 7.22 -0.05
CA ALA A 45 7.66 6.53 -0.95
C ALA A 45 6.20 6.97 -0.70
N LEU A 46 5.78 7.08 0.56
CA LEU A 46 4.45 7.55 0.94
C LEU A 46 4.20 8.99 0.47
N VAL A 47 5.14 9.91 0.68
CA VAL A 47 5.03 11.30 0.20
C VAL A 47 4.91 11.33 -1.32
N ASN A 48 5.75 10.56 -2.02
CA ASN A 48 5.69 10.47 -3.47
C ASN A 48 4.33 9.95 -3.95
N THR A 49 3.82 8.86 -3.36
CA THR A 49 2.50 8.32 -3.70
C THR A 49 1.39 9.33 -3.45
N LEU A 50 1.39 10.00 -2.29
CA LEU A 50 0.39 11.00 -1.97
C LEU A 50 0.42 12.17 -2.95
N TRP A 51 1.61 12.67 -3.28
CA TRP A 51 1.79 13.74 -4.27
C TRP A 51 1.24 13.33 -5.64
N TRP A 52 1.62 12.15 -6.12
CA TRP A 52 1.14 11.63 -7.41
C TRP A 52 -0.37 11.43 -7.43
N THR A 53 -0.94 10.85 -6.38
CA THR A 53 -2.38 10.61 -6.27
C THR A 53 -3.14 11.94 -6.23
N ALA A 54 -2.73 12.89 -5.40
CA ALA A 54 -3.41 14.17 -5.27
C ALA A 54 -3.32 15.00 -6.56
N ALA A 55 -2.14 15.08 -7.18
CA ALA A 55 -1.97 15.78 -8.45
C ALA A 55 -2.80 15.13 -9.56
N SER A 56 -2.77 13.80 -9.68
CA SER A 56 -3.55 13.07 -10.68
C SER A 56 -5.04 13.30 -10.51
N LEU A 57 -5.56 13.15 -9.29
CA LEU A 57 -6.98 13.37 -8.99
C LEU A 57 -7.40 14.80 -9.28
N PHE A 58 -6.58 15.79 -8.89
CA PHE A 58 -6.84 17.20 -9.17
C PHE A 58 -7.02 17.43 -10.68
N PHE A 59 -6.01 17.07 -11.49
CA PHE A 59 -6.09 17.30 -12.93
C PHE A 59 -7.19 16.46 -13.59
N GLN A 60 -7.32 15.18 -13.26
CA GLN A 60 -8.37 14.33 -13.83
C GLN A 60 -9.77 14.87 -13.54
N PHE A 61 -10.02 15.31 -12.30
CA PHE A 61 -11.31 15.85 -11.91
C PHE A 61 -11.60 17.16 -12.64
N PHE A 62 -10.71 18.15 -12.58
CA PHE A 62 -10.98 19.46 -13.17
C PHE A 62 -10.99 19.45 -14.70
N LEU A 63 -10.14 18.66 -15.34
CA LEU A 63 -10.18 18.48 -16.79
C LEU A 63 -11.43 17.70 -17.21
N GLY A 64 -11.77 16.63 -16.50
CA GLY A 64 -12.99 15.85 -16.77
C GLY A 64 -14.26 16.70 -16.57
N LEU A 65 -14.31 17.49 -15.51
CA LEU A 65 -15.40 18.43 -15.25
C LEU A 65 -15.47 19.52 -16.32
N GLY A 66 -14.34 20.10 -16.70
CA GLY A 66 -14.26 21.10 -17.76
C GLY A 66 -14.82 20.56 -19.09
N LEU A 67 -14.44 19.34 -19.47
CA LEU A 67 -14.99 18.68 -20.66
C LEU A 67 -16.50 18.41 -20.52
N ALA A 68 -16.95 17.97 -19.35
CA ALA A 68 -18.37 17.69 -19.10
C ALA A 68 -19.27 18.93 -19.15
N LEU A 69 -18.72 20.12 -18.91
CA LEU A 69 -19.46 21.39 -19.04
C LEU A 69 -19.48 21.92 -20.49
N LEU A 70 -18.56 21.48 -21.34
CA LEU A 70 -18.44 21.92 -22.73
C LEU A 70 -19.24 21.05 -23.72
N LEU A 71 -19.53 19.80 -23.35
CA LEU A 71 -20.35 18.85 -24.12
C LEU A 71 -21.82 18.91 -23.70
#